data_AF-K1WI83-F1
#
_entry.id   AF-K1WI83-F1
#
_cell.length_a   1.000
_cell.length_b   1.000
_cell.length_c   1.000
_cell.angle_alpha   90.00
_cell.angle_beta   90.00
_cell.angle_gamma   90.00
#
_symmetry.space_group_name_H-M   'P 1'
#
loop_
_entity.id
_entity.type
_entity.pdbx_description
1 polymer ?
#
loop_
_entity_poly.entity_id
_entity_poly.type
_entity_poly.pdbx_seq_one_letter_code
_entity_poly.pdbx_strand_id
1 'polypeptide(L)'
;MTTAGVSKALPRFLLPKLSWQASPMQQQTFRALSTQSSYIAPSRHRGAISSKSLTRKRQDGIPRPRCSILQNPSHHRAFHATARRSRDHHFDTLKFVQRLKEEGFTEAQSVAMMKVLSDVIEESIQNLTRTMVLREDQAKATYTQKVDFAKLRSELLSADSTEVATTRASHERLTNDLAKLNSRLRDEVVRTQASVRLDLNLEKGRIREEAKVQELKIKETEMKIEQEVGGLREKLEAVKFQTLQWLMGVCTGTAALILGAWRLLM
;
A
#
# COMPACT_ATOMS: atom_id res chain seq x y z
N MET A 1 52.52 -14.86 -21.11
CA MET A 1 51.07 -15.15 -21.08
C MET A 1 50.88 -16.45 -20.33
N THR A 2 50.04 -16.58 -19.30
CA THR A 2 49.13 -15.63 -18.63
C THR A 2 49.10 -15.93 -17.13
N THR A 3 48.82 -14.92 -16.30
CA THR A 3 48.56 -15.09 -14.86
C THR A 3 47.09 -15.44 -14.60
N ALA A 4 46.82 -16.26 -13.59
CA ALA A 4 45.47 -16.58 -13.11
C ALA A 4 45.32 -16.17 -11.64
N GLY A 5 44.17 -15.60 -11.27
CA GLY A 5 44.01 -14.84 -10.03
C GLY A 5 43.71 -15.68 -8.78
N VAL A 6 44.29 -15.26 -7.64
CA VAL A 6 43.94 -15.78 -6.30
C VAL A 6 42.71 -15.06 -5.77
N SER A 7 41.58 -15.77 -5.68
CA SER A 7 40.33 -15.28 -5.11
C SER A 7 40.37 -15.26 -3.58
N LYS A 8 40.67 -14.10 -2.98
CA LYS A 8 40.59 -13.90 -1.52
C LYS A 8 39.14 -13.95 -1.04
N ALA A 9 38.75 -15.03 -0.38
CA ALA A 9 37.47 -15.12 0.31
C ALA A 9 37.42 -14.15 1.52
N LEU A 10 36.35 -13.38 1.62
CA LEU A 10 36.13 -12.45 2.75
C LEU A 10 35.67 -13.23 4.01
N PRO A 11 36.23 -12.95 5.20
CA PRO A 11 35.87 -13.68 6.41
C PRO A 11 34.49 -13.27 6.95
N ARG A 12 33.73 -14.25 7.44
CA ARG A 12 32.28 -14.15 7.76
C ARG A 12 31.89 -13.24 8.94
N PHE A 13 32.81 -12.52 9.58
CA PHE A 13 32.53 -11.73 10.79
C PHE A 13 32.02 -10.30 10.55
N LEU A 14 31.89 -9.85 9.30
CA LEU A 14 31.44 -8.49 8.94
C LEU A 14 29.96 -8.39 8.49
N LEU A 15 29.16 -9.44 8.67
CA LEU A 15 27.73 -9.41 8.31
C LEU A 15 26.85 -9.02 9.51
N PRO A 16 26.03 -7.96 9.42
CA PRO A 16 25.03 -7.65 10.43
C PRO A 16 24.02 -8.80 10.57
N LYS A 17 23.80 -9.31 11.78
CA LYS A 17 22.78 -10.33 12.03
C LYS A 17 21.38 -9.72 12.03
N LEU A 18 20.68 -9.78 10.90
CA LEU A 18 19.22 -9.59 10.88
C LEU A 18 18.55 -10.81 11.55
N SER A 19 18.31 -10.72 12.85
CA SER A 19 17.53 -11.69 13.60
C SER A 19 16.03 -11.51 13.32
N TRP A 20 15.52 -12.16 12.28
CA TRP A 20 14.08 -12.34 12.07
C TRP A 20 13.51 -13.31 13.11
N GLN A 21 13.28 -12.80 14.32
CA GLN A 21 12.66 -13.56 15.41
C GLN A 21 11.14 -13.35 15.37
N ALA A 22 10.42 -14.33 14.82
CA ALA A 22 8.96 -14.32 14.83
C ALA A 22 8.44 -14.54 16.26
N SER A 23 7.79 -13.52 16.84
CA SER A 23 7.10 -13.64 18.13
C SER A 23 5.70 -14.25 17.95
N PRO A 24 5.24 -15.14 18.85
CA PRO A 24 3.90 -15.69 18.79
C PRO A 24 2.83 -14.61 19.08
N MET A 25 1.72 -14.68 18.35
CA MET A 25 0.62 -13.70 18.41
C MET A 25 -0.23 -13.90 19.67
N GLN A 26 0.02 -13.09 20.71
CA GLN A 26 -0.79 -13.07 21.92
C GLN A 26 -1.95 -12.06 21.79
N GLN A 27 -3.18 -12.56 21.79
CA GLN A 27 -4.38 -11.71 21.72
C GLN A 27 -4.53 -10.87 23.00
N GLN A 28 -4.76 -9.58 22.85
CA GLN A 28 -5.26 -8.70 23.92
C GLN A 28 -6.58 -8.06 23.49
N THR A 29 -7.50 -7.94 24.44
CA THR A 29 -8.87 -7.46 24.20
C THR A 29 -8.94 -5.94 24.22
N PHE A 30 -9.57 -5.35 23.20
CA PHE A 30 -9.78 -3.90 23.13
C PHE A 30 -10.73 -3.43 24.25
N ARG A 31 -10.21 -2.65 25.20
CA ARG A 31 -11.03 -1.75 26.03
C ARG A 31 -11.14 -0.41 25.32
N ALA A 32 -12.37 0.03 25.05
CA ALA A 32 -12.63 1.36 24.52
C ALA A 32 -12.33 2.44 25.57
N LEU A 33 -11.73 3.55 25.15
CA LEU A 33 -11.67 4.80 25.92
C LEU A 33 -12.56 5.84 25.27
N SER A 34 -13.30 6.58 26.10
CA SER A 34 -14.26 7.59 25.67
C SER A 34 -13.57 8.86 25.17
N THR A 35 -14.13 9.47 24.13
CA THR A 35 -13.77 10.81 23.68
C THR A 35 -14.28 11.87 24.67
N GLN A 36 -13.40 12.76 25.13
CA GLN A 36 -13.78 14.08 25.62
C GLN A 36 -13.22 15.12 24.66
N SER A 37 -14.09 16.04 24.22
CA SER A 37 -13.73 17.16 23.35
C SER A 37 -13.61 18.42 24.20
N SER A 38 -12.40 18.96 24.33
CA SER A 38 -12.12 20.21 25.04
C SER A 38 -11.81 21.32 24.05
N TYR A 39 -12.77 22.24 23.89
CA TYR A 39 -12.73 23.37 22.97
C TYR A 39 -11.85 24.49 23.55
N ILE A 40 -10.83 24.93 22.82
CA ILE A 40 -9.94 26.03 23.20
C ILE A 40 -10.21 27.23 22.29
N ALA A 41 -10.65 28.35 22.89
CA ALA A 41 -10.87 29.61 22.20
C ALA A 41 -9.63 30.53 22.32
N PRO A 42 -9.29 31.34 21.29
CA PRO A 42 -8.14 32.23 21.33
C PRO A 42 -8.44 33.55 22.06
N SER A 43 -7.72 33.83 23.15
CA SER A 43 -7.78 35.11 23.84
C SER A 43 -6.95 36.19 23.12
N ARG A 44 -7.59 37.32 22.78
CA ARG A 44 -6.90 38.52 22.28
C ARG A 44 -6.35 39.33 23.46
N HIS A 45 -5.06 39.63 23.47
CA HIS A 45 -4.51 40.75 24.25
C HIS A 45 -4.28 41.99 23.38
N ARG A 46 -4.44 43.18 23.99
CA ARG A 46 -4.52 44.47 23.28
C ARG A 46 -3.92 45.61 24.10
N GLY A 47 -2.97 46.34 23.50
CA GLY A 47 -2.44 47.66 23.89
C GLY A 47 -1.54 48.15 22.73
N ALA A 48 -1.56 49.38 22.21
CA ALA A 48 -1.83 50.73 22.76
C ALA A 48 -0.76 51.13 23.81
N ILE A 49 -0.05 52.27 23.75
CA ILE A 49 -0.22 53.62 23.11
C ILE A 49 1.15 53.98 22.42
N SER A 50 1.39 54.88 21.43
CA SER A 50 0.83 56.16 20.89
C SER A 50 1.15 56.30 19.36
N SER A 51 0.92 57.33 18.51
CA SER A 51 0.52 58.76 18.55
C SER A 51 1.60 59.80 18.95
N LYS A 52 2.02 60.84 18.19
CA LYS A 52 1.78 61.46 16.85
C LYS A 52 3.17 62.04 16.40
N SER A 53 3.52 62.49 15.18
CA SER A 53 2.89 63.33 14.13
C SER A 53 3.62 63.06 12.77
N LEU A 54 3.13 63.32 11.55
CA LEU A 54 2.47 64.48 10.90
C LEU A 54 3.38 65.66 10.48
N THR A 55 4.03 65.53 9.31
CA THR A 55 4.24 66.61 8.32
C THR A 55 4.07 66.06 6.89
N ARG A 56 3.92 66.95 5.88
CA ARG A 56 3.22 66.66 4.61
C ARG A 56 3.80 67.44 3.43
N LYS A 57 4.03 66.77 2.29
CA LYS A 57 3.91 67.39 0.94
C LYS A 57 3.67 66.35 -0.17
N ARG A 58 3.00 66.77 -1.24
CA ARG A 58 2.77 66.02 -2.49
C ARG A 58 3.80 66.44 -3.55
N GLN A 59 4.09 65.55 -4.50
CA GLN A 59 3.81 65.69 -5.95
C GLN A 59 4.32 64.41 -6.64
N ASP A 60 3.48 63.65 -7.35
CA ASP A 60 3.00 63.85 -8.73
C ASP A 60 4.11 63.61 -9.78
N GLY A 61 4.01 62.50 -10.53
CA GLY A 61 4.97 62.12 -11.58
C GLY A 61 4.80 60.69 -12.12
N ILE A 62 4.41 60.57 -13.40
CA ILE A 62 4.34 59.32 -14.18
C ILE A 62 5.48 59.38 -15.22
N PRO A 63 6.34 58.35 -15.35
CA PRO A 63 6.29 57.54 -16.59
C PRO A 63 6.65 56.04 -16.45
N ARG A 64 6.64 55.37 -17.61
CA ARG A 64 6.66 53.92 -17.89
C ARG A 64 8.06 53.27 -17.76
N PRO A 65 8.15 51.92 -17.73
CA PRO A 65 9.41 51.18 -17.51
C PRO A 65 10.22 50.88 -18.79
N ARG A 66 11.39 50.24 -18.56
CA ARG A 66 12.47 49.79 -19.47
C ARG A 66 13.57 50.82 -19.73
N CYS A 67 14.79 50.52 -19.26
CA CYS A 67 15.82 50.10 -20.20
C CYS A 67 16.93 49.24 -19.54
N SER A 68 17.71 48.61 -20.40
CA SER A 68 18.86 47.73 -20.18
C SER A 68 19.88 48.18 -19.11
N ILE A 69 20.22 47.28 -18.19
CA ILE A 69 21.55 47.30 -17.52
C ILE A 69 22.47 46.38 -18.34
N LEU A 70 23.03 46.93 -19.42
CA LEU A 70 24.19 46.38 -20.12
C LEU A 70 25.35 47.38 -19.95
N GLN A 71 25.75 47.57 -18.70
CA GLN A 71 26.98 48.30 -18.34
C GLN A 71 27.90 47.34 -17.60
N ASN A 72 29.04 47.08 -18.22
CA ASN A 72 30.11 46.24 -17.70
C ASN A 72 31.06 47.11 -16.84
N PRO A 73 31.10 46.95 -15.50
CA PRO A 73 32.18 47.49 -14.71
C PRO A 73 33.36 46.51 -14.80
N SER A 74 34.29 46.75 -15.72
CA SER A 74 35.55 46.01 -15.88
C SER A 74 36.55 46.30 -14.75
N HIS A 75 36.06 46.18 -13.51
CA HIS A 75 36.80 46.25 -12.26
C HIS A 75 36.77 44.88 -11.57
N HIS A 76 37.33 43.87 -12.24
CA HIS A 76 37.81 42.68 -11.57
C HIS A 76 38.94 43.07 -10.61
N ARG A 77 38.55 43.50 -9.40
CA ARG A 77 39.45 43.82 -8.30
C ARG A 77 40.05 42.49 -7.81
N ALA A 78 41.10 42.03 -8.50
CA ALA A 78 41.76 40.74 -8.26
C ALA A 78 42.57 40.73 -6.95
N PHE A 79 41.87 40.92 -5.82
CA PHE A 79 42.43 40.97 -4.47
C PHE A 79 42.61 39.55 -3.89
N HIS A 80 43.28 38.71 -4.69
CA HIS A 80 43.89 37.45 -4.27
C HIS A 80 45.42 37.50 -4.42
N ALA A 81 45.98 38.67 -4.12
CA ALA A 81 47.26 38.70 -3.44
C ALA A 81 47.05 38.17 -2.02
N THR A 82 47.12 36.84 -1.84
CA THR A 82 47.60 36.31 -0.57
C THR A 82 48.96 36.97 -0.35
N ALA A 83 49.06 37.84 0.65
CA ALA A 83 50.31 38.54 0.94
C ALA A 83 51.40 37.47 1.06
N ARG A 84 52.50 37.61 0.30
CA ARG A 84 53.64 36.69 0.41
C ARG A 84 54.14 36.79 1.85
N ARG A 85 53.73 35.83 2.70
CA ARG A 85 54.30 35.67 4.03
C ARG A 85 55.81 35.62 3.85
N SER A 86 56.51 36.37 4.70
CA SER A 86 57.92 36.10 4.96
C SER A 86 58.08 34.59 5.18
N ARG A 87 59.15 34.00 4.65
CA ARG A 87 59.61 32.73 5.21
C ARG A 87 60.06 33.08 6.63
N ASP A 88 59.19 32.86 7.61
CA ASP A 88 59.54 33.08 9.00
C ASP A 88 60.73 32.18 9.31
N HIS A 89 61.82 32.76 9.80
CA HIS A 89 63.07 32.03 10.02
C HIS A 89 62.93 31.25 11.33
N HIS A 90 62.37 30.05 11.23
CA HIS A 90 62.10 29.15 12.36
C HIS A 90 63.38 28.73 13.14
N PHE A 91 64.56 29.03 12.61
CA PHE A 91 65.86 28.66 13.18
C PHE A 91 66.86 29.82 13.09
N ASP A 92 67.48 30.17 14.21
CA ASP A 92 68.51 31.20 14.34
C ASP A 92 69.90 30.58 14.12
N THR A 93 70.34 30.58 12.86
CA THR A 93 71.62 29.99 12.44
C THR A 93 72.84 30.68 13.06
N LEU A 94 72.74 31.99 13.34
CA LEU A 94 73.86 32.80 13.80
C LEU A 94 74.12 32.56 15.29
N LYS A 95 73.06 32.58 16.11
CA LYS A 95 73.11 32.23 17.54
C LYS A 95 73.46 30.76 17.78
N PHE A 96 73.05 29.86 16.89
CA PHE A 96 73.47 28.46 16.93
C PHE A 96 74.98 28.32 16.70
N VAL A 97 75.53 28.94 15.64
CA VAL A 97 76.98 28.94 15.38
C VAL A 97 77.76 29.60 16.50
N GLN A 98 77.27 30.70 17.06
CA GLN A 98 77.93 31.38 18.19
C GLN A 98 78.04 30.45 19.41
N ARG A 99 76.96 29.74 19.79
CA ARG A 99 76.98 28.79 20.91
C ARG A 99 77.97 27.64 20.70
N LEU A 100 78.09 27.10 19.48
CA LEU A 100 79.08 26.04 19.24
C LEU A 100 80.52 26.57 19.38
N LYS A 101 80.80 27.82 19.01
CA LYS A 101 82.12 28.46 19.30
C LYS A 101 82.35 28.65 20.80
N GLU A 102 81.32 29.02 21.56
CA GLU A 102 81.38 29.18 23.03
C GLU A 102 81.67 27.82 23.72
N GLU A 103 81.12 26.71 23.20
CA GLU A 103 81.42 25.33 23.61
C GLU A 103 82.72 24.75 22.99
N GLY A 104 83.57 25.60 22.39
CA GLY A 104 84.92 25.23 21.93
C GLY A 104 85.04 24.59 20.54
N PHE A 105 83.97 24.53 19.74
CA PHE A 105 84.06 24.06 18.35
C PHE A 105 84.69 25.12 17.43
N THR A 106 85.41 24.68 16.40
CA THR A 106 85.90 25.62 15.38
C THR A 106 84.75 26.21 14.57
N GLU A 107 84.96 27.40 14.00
CA GLU A 107 83.97 28.08 13.15
C GLU A 107 83.53 27.22 11.96
N ALA A 108 84.47 26.57 11.28
CA ALA A 108 84.18 25.72 10.12
C ALA A 108 83.30 24.51 10.50
N GLN A 109 83.57 23.86 11.64
CA GLN A 109 82.75 22.76 12.16
C GLN A 109 81.36 23.25 12.58
N SER A 110 81.29 24.38 13.28
CA SER A 110 80.04 25.00 13.73
C SER A 110 79.11 25.34 12.55
N VAL A 111 79.67 25.92 11.49
CA VAL A 111 78.96 26.26 10.25
C VAL A 111 78.57 25.00 9.45
N ALA A 112 79.36 23.93 9.49
CA ALA A 112 79.01 22.65 8.85
C ALA A 112 77.83 21.96 9.57
N MET A 113 77.87 21.87 10.90
CA MET A 113 76.78 21.30 11.69
C MET A 113 75.48 22.12 11.58
N MET A 114 75.58 23.44 11.53
CA MET A 114 74.44 24.35 11.30
C MET A 114 73.71 24.05 9.99
N LYS A 115 74.43 23.77 8.90
CA LYS A 115 73.81 23.43 7.60
C LYS A 115 73.03 22.13 7.66
N VAL A 116 73.64 21.06 8.17
CA VAL A 116 72.98 19.75 8.31
C VAL A 116 71.72 19.83 9.17
N LEU A 117 71.75 20.61 10.25
CA LEU A 117 70.55 20.85 11.07
C LEU A 117 69.50 21.70 10.35
N SER A 118 69.90 22.71 9.57
CA SER A 118 68.98 23.49 8.76
C SER A 118 68.24 22.62 7.73
N ASP A 119 68.94 21.68 7.09
CA ASP A 119 68.37 20.77 6.09
C ASP A 119 67.34 19.82 6.73
N VAL A 120 67.69 19.20 7.87
CA VAL A 120 66.78 18.31 8.63
C VAL A 120 65.57 19.05 9.20
N ILE A 121 65.73 20.31 9.63
CA ILE A 121 64.64 21.13 10.14
C ILE A 121 63.69 21.55 9.00
N GLU A 122 64.21 21.96 7.83
CA GLU A 122 63.39 22.29 6.66
C GLU A 122 62.63 21.06 6.14
N GLU A 123 63.27 19.87 6.06
CA GLU A 123 62.58 18.61 5.72
C GLU A 123 61.46 18.27 6.73
N SER A 124 61.75 18.36 8.03
CA SER A 124 60.78 18.11 9.10
C SER A 124 59.58 19.06 9.05
N ILE A 125 59.83 20.36 8.86
CA ILE A 125 58.78 21.39 8.71
C ILE A 125 57.95 21.13 7.46
N GLN A 126 58.56 20.78 6.32
CA GLN A 126 57.83 20.44 5.10
C GLN A 126 56.95 19.19 5.29
N ASN A 127 57.47 18.13 5.93
CA ASN A 127 56.72 16.91 6.20
C ASN A 127 55.52 17.16 7.12
N LEU A 128 55.70 17.91 8.22
CA LEU A 128 54.60 18.33 9.09
C LEU A 128 53.57 19.18 8.35
N THR A 129 54.01 20.23 7.66
CA THR A 129 53.15 21.17 6.93
C THR A 129 52.31 20.48 5.87
N ARG A 130 52.84 19.44 5.21
CA ARG A 130 52.12 18.62 4.21
C ARG A 130 50.87 17.93 4.76
N THR A 131 50.77 17.72 6.07
CA THR A 131 49.60 17.10 6.73
C THR A 131 48.68 18.12 7.41
N MET A 132 49.10 19.38 7.53
CA MET A 132 48.36 20.44 8.21
C MET A 132 47.49 21.24 7.22
N VAL A 133 46.39 21.78 7.74
CA VAL A 133 45.44 22.61 6.97
C VAL A 133 45.36 24.00 7.61
N LEU A 134 45.36 25.06 6.80
CA LEU A 134 45.21 26.42 7.31
C LEU A 134 43.85 26.59 7.99
N ARG A 135 43.82 27.34 9.11
CA ARG A 135 42.58 27.57 9.88
C ARG A 135 41.49 28.24 9.04
N GLU A 136 41.87 29.08 8.10
CA GLU A 136 40.93 29.68 7.13
C GLU A 136 40.26 28.63 6.25
N ASP A 137 41.02 27.67 5.71
CA ASP A 137 40.49 26.65 4.79
C ASP A 137 39.71 25.58 5.54
N GLN A 138 40.14 25.24 6.76
CA GLN A 138 39.33 24.45 7.70
C GLN A 138 37.98 25.16 7.99
N ALA A 139 37.98 26.47 8.21
CA ALA A 139 36.76 27.24 8.46
C ALA A 139 35.86 27.32 7.22
N LYS A 140 36.42 27.55 6.03
CA LYS A 140 35.70 27.52 4.74
C LYS A 140 35.04 26.16 4.51
N ALA A 141 35.78 25.06 4.63
CA ALA A 141 35.26 23.70 4.48
C ALA A 141 34.14 23.40 5.50
N THR A 142 34.34 23.79 6.77
CA THR A 142 33.33 23.65 7.84
C THR A 142 32.06 24.47 7.55
N TYR A 143 32.20 25.64 6.94
CA TYR A 143 31.06 26.49 6.55
C TYR A 143 30.27 25.86 5.40
N THR A 144 30.95 25.42 4.33
CA THR A 144 30.32 24.75 3.19
C THR A 144 29.55 23.50 3.65
N GLN A 145 30.17 22.64 4.45
CA GLN A 145 29.50 21.47 5.05
C GLN A 145 28.22 21.84 5.82
N LYS A 146 28.23 22.93 6.61
CA LYS A 146 27.04 23.39 7.35
C LYS A 146 25.93 23.87 6.42
N VAL A 147 26.27 24.56 5.33
CA VAL A 147 25.31 24.99 4.30
C VAL A 147 24.73 23.78 3.57
N ASP A 148 25.56 22.81 3.20
CA ASP A 148 25.14 21.58 2.54
C ASP A 148 24.23 20.74 3.44
N PHE A 149 24.55 20.56 4.72
CA PHE A 149 23.68 19.88 5.68
C PHE A 149 22.35 20.62 5.89
N ALA A 150 22.34 21.95 5.91
CA ALA A 150 21.10 22.72 5.99
C ALA A 150 20.23 22.57 4.73
N LYS A 151 20.86 22.57 3.55
CA LYS A 151 20.19 22.33 2.26
C LYS A 151 19.62 20.91 2.19
N LEU A 152 20.43 19.88 2.43
CA LEU A 152 20.02 18.47 2.44
C LEU A 152 18.88 18.22 3.42
N ARG A 153 18.89 18.86 4.60
CA ARG A 153 17.79 18.79 5.55
C ARG A 153 16.50 19.42 5.00
N SER A 154 16.60 20.54 4.29
CA SER A 154 15.43 21.19 3.66
C SER A 154 14.88 20.35 2.49
N GLU A 155 15.75 19.75 1.69
CA GLU A 155 15.37 18.88 0.58
C GLU A 155 14.72 17.58 1.09
N LEU A 156 15.29 16.96 2.14
CA LEU A 156 14.73 15.79 2.81
C LEU A 156 13.34 16.06 3.41
N LEU A 157 13.17 17.15 4.15
CA LEU A 157 11.88 17.54 4.73
C LEU A 157 10.84 17.87 3.66
N SER A 158 11.25 18.42 2.53
CA SER A 158 10.36 18.65 1.38
C SER A 158 9.94 17.34 0.72
N ALA A 159 10.88 16.41 0.52
CA ALA A 159 10.63 15.11 -0.09
C ALA A 159 9.69 14.26 0.79
N ASP A 160 10.02 14.10 2.07
CA ASP A 160 9.22 13.40 3.08
C ASP A 160 7.78 13.95 3.14
N SER A 161 7.62 15.28 3.21
CA SER A 161 6.29 15.91 3.17
C SER A 161 5.50 15.58 1.89
N THR A 162 6.15 15.53 0.73
CA THR A 162 5.48 15.13 -0.53
C THR A 162 5.19 13.63 -0.62
N GLU A 163 6.03 12.77 -0.04
CA GLU A 163 5.81 11.32 0.01
C GLU A 163 4.66 10.99 0.97
N VAL A 164 4.64 11.59 2.16
CA VAL A 164 3.53 11.48 3.13
C VAL A 164 2.22 12.00 2.52
N ALA A 165 2.25 13.11 1.78
CA ALA A 165 1.05 13.64 1.11
C ALA A 165 0.53 12.70 0.00
N THR A 166 1.41 12.13 -0.83
CA THR A 166 1.02 11.25 -1.94
C THR A 166 0.59 9.86 -1.48
N THR A 167 1.28 9.27 -0.50
CA THR A 167 0.89 7.99 0.13
C THR A 167 -0.42 8.11 0.91
N ARG A 168 -0.66 9.23 1.61
CA ARG A 168 -1.96 9.51 2.22
C ARG A 168 -3.06 9.65 1.17
N ALA A 169 -2.83 10.39 0.09
CA ALA A 169 -3.81 10.56 -0.97
C ALA A 169 -4.14 9.24 -1.71
N SER A 170 -3.17 8.33 -1.88
CA SER A 170 -3.42 6.99 -2.43
C SER A 170 -4.18 6.10 -1.44
N HIS A 171 -3.84 6.13 -0.15
CA HIS A 171 -4.56 5.41 0.90
C HIS A 171 -6.03 5.86 1.01
N GLU A 172 -6.30 7.16 1.00
CA GLU A 172 -7.66 7.71 1.02
C GLU A 172 -8.45 7.31 -0.24
N ARG A 173 -7.83 7.29 -1.43
CA ARG A 173 -8.46 6.76 -2.67
C ARG A 173 -8.80 5.27 -2.55
N LEU A 174 -7.83 4.44 -2.17
CA LEU A 174 -8.03 2.99 -2.01
C LEU A 174 -9.10 2.66 -0.96
N THR A 175 -9.17 3.42 0.13
CA THR A 175 -10.22 3.27 1.16
C THR A 175 -11.61 3.58 0.57
N ASN A 176 -11.74 4.63 -0.22
CA ASN A 176 -12.98 4.99 -0.89
C ASN A 176 -13.41 3.94 -1.94
N ASP A 177 -12.46 3.39 -2.71
CA ASP A 177 -12.77 2.38 -3.72
C ASP A 177 -13.09 1.01 -3.11
N LEU A 178 -12.45 0.63 -1.99
CA LEU A 178 -12.83 -0.51 -1.17
C LEU A 178 -14.27 -0.35 -0.65
N ALA A 179 -14.66 0.82 -0.16
CA ALA A 179 -16.03 1.09 0.29
C ALA A 179 -17.06 0.95 -0.85
N LYS A 180 -16.76 1.49 -2.05
CA LYS A 180 -17.61 1.33 -3.24
C LYS A 180 -17.76 -0.14 -3.65
N LEU A 181 -16.66 -0.88 -3.68
CA LEU A 181 -16.67 -2.32 -4.01
C LEU A 181 -17.45 -3.13 -2.98
N ASN A 182 -17.32 -2.81 -1.69
CA ASN A 182 -18.07 -3.47 -0.62
C ASN A 182 -19.59 -3.24 -0.75
N SER A 183 -20.01 -2.02 -1.09
CA SER A 183 -21.43 -1.73 -1.40
C SER A 183 -21.90 -2.55 -2.61
N ARG A 184 -21.22 -2.45 -3.75
CA ARG A 184 -21.60 -3.16 -4.99
C ARG A 184 -21.72 -4.66 -4.79
N LEU A 185 -20.78 -5.27 -4.07
CA LEU A 185 -20.80 -6.69 -3.74
C LEU A 185 -22.01 -7.04 -2.87
N ARG A 186 -22.35 -6.22 -1.86
CA ARG A 186 -23.57 -6.41 -1.06
C ARG A 186 -24.83 -6.28 -1.92
N ASP A 187 -24.89 -5.28 -2.79
CA ASP A 187 -26.02 -5.04 -3.69
C ASP A 187 -26.21 -6.22 -4.67
N GLU A 188 -25.12 -6.79 -5.18
CA GLU A 188 -25.10 -7.98 -6.04
C GLU A 188 -25.46 -9.27 -5.29
N VAL A 189 -24.97 -9.46 -4.05
CA VAL A 189 -25.35 -10.60 -3.20
C VAL A 189 -26.84 -10.54 -2.83
N VAL A 190 -27.38 -9.36 -2.51
CA VAL A 190 -28.82 -9.20 -2.23
C VAL A 190 -29.65 -9.43 -3.50
N ARG A 191 -29.21 -8.90 -4.66
CA ARG A 191 -29.90 -9.10 -5.95
C ARG A 191 -29.91 -10.57 -6.39
N THR A 192 -28.78 -11.26 -6.29
CA THR A 192 -28.67 -12.69 -6.62
C THR A 192 -29.46 -13.56 -5.63
N GLN A 193 -29.40 -13.26 -4.33
CA GLN A 193 -30.24 -13.93 -3.33
C GLN A 193 -31.74 -13.74 -3.60
N ALA A 194 -32.17 -12.53 -4.00
CA ALA A 194 -33.55 -12.27 -4.39
C ALA A 194 -33.95 -13.04 -5.66
N SER A 195 -33.06 -13.09 -6.66
CA SER A 195 -33.25 -13.86 -7.91
C SER A 195 -33.41 -15.36 -7.62
N VAL A 196 -32.53 -15.96 -6.82
CA VAL A 196 -32.59 -17.38 -6.44
C VAL A 196 -33.83 -17.68 -5.58
N ARG A 197 -34.26 -16.75 -4.72
CA ARG A 197 -35.53 -16.90 -3.98
C ARG A 197 -36.75 -16.86 -4.89
N LEU A 198 -36.74 -16.02 -5.92
CA LEU A 198 -37.82 -15.96 -6.92
C LEU A 198 -37.85 -17.24 -7.75
N ASP A 199 -36.71 -17.65 -8.29
CA ASP A 199 -36.52 -18.87 -9.07
C ASP A 199 -37.03 -20.12 -8.32
N LEU A 200 -36.56 -20.35 -7.09
CA LEU A 200 -37.03 -21.45 -6.23
C LEU A 200 -38.52 -21.37 -5.88
N ASN A 201 -39.14 -20.19 -5.92
CA ASN A 201 -40.59 -20.04 -5.67
C ASN A 201 -41.42 -20.29 -6.93
N LEU A 202 -40.92 -19.86 -8.10
CA LEU A 202 -41.52 -20.18 -9.41
C LEU A 202 -41.44 -21.69 -9.68
N GLU A 203 -40.29 -22.31 -9.41
CA GLU A 203 -40.08 -23.75 -9.60
C GLU A 203 -40.95 -24.58 -8.65
N LYS A 204 -41.11 -24.18 -7.38
CA LYS A 204 -42.11 -24.79 -6.48
C LYS A 204 -43.54 -24.62 -7.00
N GLY A 205 -43.85 -23.48 -7.62
CA GLY A 205 -45.13 -23.25 -8.30
C GLY A 205 -45.34 -24.22 -9.46
N ARG A 206 -44.33 -24.38 -10.32
CA ARG A 206 -44.33 -25.31 -11.47
C ARG A 206 -44.50 -26.76 -11.02
N ILE A 207 -43.68 -27.23 -10.08
CA ILE A 207 -43.77 -28.58 -9.50
C ILE A 207 -45.16 -28.83 -8.89
N ARG A 208 -45.74 -27.83 -8.19
CA ARG A 208 -47.10 -27.93 -7.64
C ARG A 208 -48.16 -28.04 -8.73
N GLU A 209 -48.03 -27.32 -9.84
CA GLU A 209 -48.99 -27.40 -10.95
C GLU A 209 -48.87 -28.72 -11.72
N GLU A 210 -47.64 -29.17 -11.99
CA GLU A 210 -47.37 -30.47 -12.61
C GLU A 210 -47.92 -31.62 -11.75
N ALA A 211 -47.79 -31.54 -10.42
CA ALA A 211 -48.38 -32.50 -9.49
C ALA A 211 -49.92 -32.51 -9.55
N LYS A 212 -50.60 -31.35 -9.61
CA LYS A 212 -52.06 -31.30 -9.82
C LYS A 212 -52.46 -31.90 -11.16
N VAL A 213 -51.70 -31.64 -12.23
CA VAL A 213 -51.98 -32.18 -13.57
C VAL A 213 -51.83 -33.71 -13.58
N GLN A 214 -50.91 -34.26 -12.80
CA GLN A 214 -50.83 -35.71 -12.56
C GLN A 214 -52.03 -36.20 -11.71
N GLU A 215 -52.39 -35.52 -10.64
CA GLU A 215 -53.55 -35.86 -9.79
C GLU A 215 -54.88 -35.89 -10.57
N LEU A 216 -55.10 -34.91 -11.46
CA LEU A 216 -56.26 -34.86 -12.33
C LEU A 216 -56.28 -36.01 -13.35
N LYS A 217 -55.13 -36.35 -13.95
CA LYS A 217 -55.02 -37.51 -14.86
C LYS A 217 -55.28 -38.83 -14.14
N ILE A 218 -54.80 -38.98 -12.90
CA ILE A 218 -55.07 -40.15 -12.06
C ILE A 218 -56.58 -40.28 -11.82
N LYS A 219 -57.25 -39.20 -11.41
CA LYS A 219 -58.72 -39.18 -11.21
C LYS A 219 -59.50 -39.46 -12.49
N GLU A 220 -59.04 -38.95 -13.64
CA GLU A 220 -59.64 -39.27 -14.95
C GLU A 220 -59.51 -40.76 -15.28
N THR A 221 -58.36 -41.39 -14.99
CA THR A 221 -58.19 -42.85 -15.15
C THR A 221 -58.98 -43.66 -14.12
N GLU A 222 -59.10 -43.18 -12.88
CA GLU A 222 -59.87 -43.79 -11.80
C GLU A 222 -61.36 -43.85 -12.18
N MET A 223 -61.94 -42.72 -12.62
CA MET A 223 -63.32 -42.67 -13.13
C MET A 223 -63.55 -43.57 -14.36
N LYS A 224 -62.56 -43.69 -15.27
CA LYS A 224 -62.65 -44.62 -16.41
C LYS A 224 -62.65 -46.08 -15.95
N ILE A 225 -61.82 -46.43 -14.97
CA ILE A 225 -61.79 -47.77 -14.38
C ILE A 225 -63.12 -48.06 -13.68
N GLU A 226 -63.69 -47.11 -12.90
CA GLU A 226 -65.01 -47.28 -12.30
C GLU A 226 -66.11 -47.47 -13.35
N GLN A 227 -66.09 -46.70 -14.45
CA GLN A 227 -67.04 -46.84 -15.55
C GLN A 227 -66.90 -48.20 -16.27
N GLU A 228 -65.69 -48.67 -16.54
CA GLU A 228 -65.44 -49.98 -17.13
C GLU A 228 -65.86 -51.12 -16.19
N VAL A 229 -65.57 -51.02 -14.89
CA VAL A 229 -66.03 -51.98 -13.86
C VAL A 229 -67.55 -51.99 -13.76
N GLY A 230 -68.21 -50.83 -13.82
CA GLY A 230 -69.67 -50.71 -13.89
C GLY A 230 -70.26 -51.43 -15.12
N GLY A 231 -69.71 -51.16 -16.31
CA GLY A 231 -70.13 -51.82 -17.56
C GLY A 231 -69.81 -53.32 -17.61
N LEU A 232 -68.72 -53.78 -16.97
CA LEU A 232 -68.43 -55.20 -16.80
C LEU A 232 -69.40 -55.87 -15.83
N ARG A 233 -69.81 -55.17 -14.76
CA ARG A 233 -70.84 -55.64 -13.83
C ARG A 233 -72.21 -55.75 -14.49
N GLU A 234 -72.62 -54.76 -15.28
CA GLU A 234 -73.87 -54.80 -16.07
C GLU A 234 -73.87 -56.00 -17.01
N LYS A 235 -72.78 -56.21 -17.77
CA LYS A 235 -72.61 -57.39 -18.65
C LYS A 235 -72.68 -58.71 -17.87
N LEU A 236 -72.09 -58.78 -16.68
CA LEU A 236 -72.14 -59.96 -15.82
C LEU A 236 -73.56 -60.23 -15.29
N GLU A 237 -74.31 -59.19 -14.93
CA GLU A 237 -75.70 -59.30 -14.50
C GLU A 237 -76.62 -59.69 -15.67
N ALA A 238 -76.41 -59.15 -16.88
CA ALA A 238 -77.09 -59.59 -18.10
C ALA A 238 -76.81 -61.07 -18.44
N VAL A 239 -75.56 -61.53 -18.33
CA VAL A 239 -75.19 -62.95 -18.53
C VAL A 239 -75.85 -63.87 -17.48
N LYS A 240 -76.00 -63.41 -16.22
CA LYS A 240 -76.78 -64.14 -15.20
C LYS A 240 -78.26 -64.22 -15.56
N PHE A 241 -78.89 -63.14 -16.01
CA PHE A 241 -80.29 -63.18 -16.46
C PHE A 241 -80.49 -64.08 -17.69
N GLN A 242 -79.58 -64.01 -18.67
CA GLN A 242 -79.63 -64.89 -19.84
C GLN A 242 -79.45 -66.37 -19.46
N THR A 243 -78.50 -66.71 -18.58
CA THR A 243 -78.33 -68.10 -18.13
C THR A 243 -79.52 -68.61 -17.30
N LEU A 244 -80.16 -67.76 -16.50
CA LEU A 244 -81.43 -68.09 -15.83
C LEU A 244 -82.59 -68.30 -16.83
N GLN A 245 -82.67 -67.51 -17.90
CA GLN A 245 -83.66 -67.71 -18.97
C GLN A 245 -83.44 -69.04 -19.71
N TRP A 246 -82.19 -69.38 -20.06
CA TRP A 246 -81.86 -70.68 -20.66
C TRP A 246 -82.17 -71.85 -19.72
N LEU A 247 -81.87 -71.72 -18.42
CA LEU A 247 -82.24 -72.72 -17.40
C LEU A 247 -83.76 -72.93 -17.35
N MET A 248 -84.55 -71.85 -17.27
CA MET A 248 -86.01 -71.93 -17.28
C MET A 248 -86.55 -72.55 -18.57
N GLY A 249 -85.97 -72.20 -19.73
CA GLY A 249 -86.31 -72.78 -21.03
C GLY A 249 -86.05 -74.30 -21.09
N VAL A 250 -84.90 -74.75 -20.60
CA VAL A 250 -84.55 -76.18 -20.51
C VAL A 250 -85.46 -76.92 -19.53
N CYS A 251 -85.71 -76.38 -18.33
CA CYS A 251 -86.61 -77.00 -17.35
C CYS A 251 -88.06 -77.08 -17.85
N THR A 252 -88.55 -76.05 -18.55
CA THR A 252 -89.89 -76.08 -19.17
C THR A 252 -89.95 -77.07 -20.33
N GLY A 253 -88.88 -77.13 -21.15
CA GLY A 253 -88.77 -78.09 -22.25
C GLY A 253 -88.73 -79.54 -21.78
N THR A 254 -87.96 -79.88 -20.75
CA THR A 254 -87.92 -81.24 -20.18
C THR A 254 -89.24 -81.60 -19.51
N ALA A 255 -89.87 -80.66 -18.77
CA ALA A 255 -91.22 -80.88 -18.22
C ALA A 255 -92.26 -81.13 -19.32
N ALA A 256 -92.22 -80.37 -20.42
CA ALA A 256 -93.11 -80.58 -21.57
C ALA A 256 -92.87 -81.93 -22.26
N LEU A 257 -91.62 -82.37 -22.40
CA LEU A 257 -91.29 -83.70 -22.94
C LEU A 257 -91.74 -84.83 -22.01
N ILE A 258 -91.61 -84.68 -20.69
CA ILE A 258 -92.10 -85.66 -19.69
C ILE A 258 -93.63 -85.77 -19.75
N LEU A 259 -94.35 -84.64 -19.81
CA LEU A 259 -95.81 -84.62 -19.97
C LEU A 259 -96.25 -85.18 -21.33
N GLY A 260 -95.49 -84.92 -22.40
CA GLY A 260 -95.72 -85.48 -23.72
C GLY A 260 -95.53 -87.00 -23.76
N ALA A 261 -94.47 -87.52 -23.14
CA ALA A 261 -94.21 -88.95 -23.02
C ALA A 261 -95.25 -89.65 -22.15
N TRP A 262 -95.64 -89.05 -21.02
CA TRP A 262 -96.72 -89.56 -20.17
C TRP A 262 -98.04 -89.68 -20.94
N ARG A 263 -98.37 -88.66 -21.76
CA ARG A 263 -99.56 -88.65 -22.62
C ARG A 263 -99.51 -89.64 -23.78
N LEU A 264 -98.33 -90.17 -24.13
CA LEU A 264 -98.15 -91.14 -25.22
C LEU A 264 -98.03 -92.59 -24.69
N LEU A 265 -97.98 -92.76 -23.36
CA LEU A 265 -97.86 -94.03 -22.64
C LEU A 265 -99.14 -94.38 -21.83
N MET A 266 -100.19 -93.55 -21.94
CA MET A 266 -101.54 -93.77 -21.42
C MET A 266 -102.55 -93.84 -22.58
#